data_AF-A0A953X7N5-F1
#
_entry.id   AF-A0A953X7N5-F1
#
_cell.length_a   1.000
_cell.length_b   1.000
_cell.length_c   1.000
_cell.angle_alpha   90.00
_cell.angle_beta   90.00
_cell.angle_gamma   90.00
#
_symmetry.space_group_name_H-M   'P 1'
#
loop_
_entity.id
_entity.type
_entity.pdbx_description
1 polymer ?
#
loop_
_entity_poly.entity_id
_entity_poly.type
_entity_poly.pdbx_seq_one_letter_code
_entity_poly.pdbx_strand_id
1 'polypeptide(L)'
;MIGYVTLGTHDLERGAKFYDALCKELGVGRMMENETFIAWGVPGGGAGIGLTYPWDKNPATVGNGTMVALEAKDRDQVQRLYRIAM
;
A
#
# COMPACT_ATOMS: atom_id res chain seq x y z
N MET A 1 -7.71 -13.32 10.14
CA MET A 1 -6.68 -12.27 10.11
C MET A 1 -6.40 -11.96 8.65
N ILE A 2 -6.42 -10.69 8.25
CA ILE A 2 -6.21 -10.30 6.84
C ILE A 2 -4.72 -10.43 6.52
N GLY A 3 -4.37 -11.18 5.48
CA GLY A 3 -2.97 -11.32 5.05
C GLY A 3 -2.46 -10.09 4.31
N TYR A 4 -3.30 -9.47 3.49
CA TYR A 4 -3.00 -8.25 2.72
C TYR A 4 -4.27 -7.60 2.16
N VAL A 5 -4.13 -6.38 1.68
CA VAL A 5 -5.12 -5.69 0.84
C VAL A 5 -4.48 -5.30 -0.50
N THR A 6 -5.22 -5.37 -1.60
CA THR A 6 -4.74 -4.96 -2.92
C THR A 6 -5.58 -3.81 -3.47
N LEU A 7 -4.92 -2.76 -3.96
CA LEU A 7 -5.53 -1.57 -4.54
C LEU A 7 -5.16 -1.43 -6.02
N GLY A 8 -6.11 -1.01 -6.83
CA GLY A 8 -5.88 -0.74 -8.25
C GLY A 8 -5.21 0.62 -8.47
N THR A 9 -4.33 0.71 -9.46
CA THR A 9 -3.75 1.97 -9.95
C THR A 9 -3.73 2.01 -11.48
N HIS A 10 -3.62 3.21 -12.05
CA HIS A 10 -3.27 3.41 -13.45
C HIS A 10 -1.80 3.82 -13.65
N ASP A 11 -1.07 4.03 -12.55
CA ASP A 11 0.33 4.46 -12.53
C ASP A 11 1.05 3.74 -11.38
N LEU A 12 1.79 2.67 -11.71
CA LEU A 12 2.57 1.92 -10.73
C LEU A 12 3.78 2.71 -10.24
N GLU A 13 4.42 3.53 -11.08
CA GLU A 13 5.64 4.24 -10.69
C GLU A 13 5.34 5.33 -9.65
N ARG A 14 4.26 6.08 -9.87
CA ARG A 14 3.79 7.07 -8.89
C ARG A 14 3.33 6.40 -7.61
N GLY A 15 2.55 5.32 -7.72
CA GLY A 15 2.06 4.58 -6.55
C GLY A 15 3.19 3.92 -5.76
N ALA A 16 4.21 3.40 -6.45
CA ALA A 16 5.44 2.88 -5.87
C ALA A 16 6.11 3.92 -4.96
N LYS A 17 6.37 5.12 -5.47
CA LYS A 17 7.02 6.21 -4.70
C LYS A 17 6.25 6.54 -3.43
N PHE A 18 4.91 6.57 -3.52
CA PHE A 18 4.03 6.83 -2.39
C PHE A 18 4.08 5.72 -1.33
N TYR A 19 3.85 4.47 -1.73
CA TYR A 19 3.80 3.35 -0.80
C TYR A 19 5.18 2.97 -0.27
N ASP A 20 6.26 3.12 -1.04
CA ASP A 20 7.63 2.92 -0.53
C ASP A 20 7.92 3.82 0.66
N ALA A 21 7.56 5.10 0.57
CA ALA A 21 7.82 6.07 1.62
C ALA A 21 6.98 5.76 2.88
N LEU A 22 5.70 5.41 2.70
CA LEU A 22 4.82 5.02 3.81
C LEU A 22 5.28 3.71 4.47
N CYS A 23 5.51 2.67 3.67
CA CYS A 23 5.92 1.37 4.16
C CYS A 23 7.27 1.43 4.88
N LYS A 24 8.20 2.29 4.43
CA LYS A 24 9.45 2.56 5.14
C LYS A 24 9.21 3.10 6.55
N GLU A 25 8.29 4.04 6.76
CA GLU A 25 7.92 4.54 8.11
C GLU A 25 7.19 3.47 8.93
N LEU A 26 6.47 2.56 8.28
CA LEU A 26 5.85 1.38 8.91
C LEU A 26 6.85 0.24 9.19
N GLY A 27 8.10 0.38 8.76
CA GLY A 27 9.16 -0.61 8.98
C GLY A 27 9.09 -1.83 8.06
N VAL A 28 8.37 -1.76 6.95
CA VAL A 28 8.26 -2.84 5.95
C VAL A 28 8.74 -2.38 4.57
N GLY A 29 9.27 -3.32 3.78
CA GLY A 29 9.76 -3.05 2.42
C GLY A 29 8.94 -3.77 1.36
N ARG A 30 9.34 -3.61 0.09
CA ARG A 30 8.78 -4.40 -1.01
C ARG A 30 9.12 -5.88 -0.79
N MET A 31 8.09 -6.71 -0.79
CA MET A 31 8.19 -8.17 -0.69
C MET A 31 8.13 -8.82 -2.08
N MET A 32 7.38 -8.23 -3.01
CA MET A 32 7.22 -8.71 -4.39
C MET A 32 7.07 -7.52 -5.33
N GLU A 33 7.63 -7.64 -6.52
CA GLU A 33 7.51 -6.65 -7.59
C GLU A 33 7.58 -7.33 -8.96
N ASN A 34 6.70 -6.90 -9.86
CA ASN A 34 6.74 -7.20 -11.28
C ASN A 34 6.12 -6.04 -12.08
N GLU A 35 6.05 -6.16 -13.41
CA GLU A 35 5.58 -5.11 -14.32
C GLU A 35 4.14 -4.64 -14.06
N THR A 36 3.34 -5.43 -13.35
CA THR A 36 1.90 -5.16 -13.13
C THR A 36 1.51 -5.06 -11.66
N PHE A 37 2.44 -5.33 -10.74
CA PHE A 37 2.12 -5.52 -9.33
C PHE A 37 3.31 -5.21 -8.42
N ILE A 38 3.04 -4.56 -7.30
CA ILE A 38 4.00 -4.36 -6.21
C ILE A 38 3.30 -4.69 -4.89
N ALA A 39 3.98 -5.41 -4.00
CA ALA A 39 3.51 -5.65 -2.64
C ALA A 39 4.57 -5.28 -1.59
N TRP A 40 4.09 -4.71 -0.48
CA TRP A 40 4.87 -4.39 0.71
C TRP A 40 4.37 -5.19 1.91
N GLY A 41 5.31 -5.69 2.70
CA GLY A 41 5.01 -6.50 3.88
C GLY A 41 6.21 -7.30 4.36
N VAL A 42 5.98 -8.11 5.40
CA VAL A 42 7.00 -9.01 5.97
C VAL A 42 6.32 -10.30 6.45
N PRO A 43 6.93 -11.48 6.22
CA PRO A 43 6.39 -12.74 6.75
C PRO A 43 6.18 -12.68 8.26
N GLY A 44 5.00 -13.11 8.72
CA GLY A 44 4.63 -13.07 10.14
C GLY A 44 4.35 -11.67 10.71
N GLY A 45 4.39 -10.63 9.88
CA GLY A 45 3.99 -9.26 10.25
C GLY A 45 2.48 -9.03 10.13
N GLY A 46 2.10 -7.75 10.22
CA GLY A 46 0.72 -7.31 9.95
C GLY A 46 0.30 -7.48 8.49
N ALA A 47 -0.93 -7.07 8.18
CA ALA A 47 -1.47 -7.16 6.82
C ALA A 47 -0.62 -6.36 5.82
N GLY A 48 -0.23 -6.99 4.71
CA GLY A 48 0.51 -6.34 3.63
C GLY A 48 -0.35 -5.41 2.77
N ILE A 49 0.32 -4.60 1.95
CA ILE A 49 -0.31 -3.71 0.96
C ILE A 49 0.14 -4.14 -0.43
N GLY A 50 -0.81 -4.28 -1.35
CA GLY A 50 -0.57 -4.56 -2.76
C GLY A 50 -1.08 -3.41 -3.63
N LEU A 51 -0.36 -3.12 -4.70
CA LEU A 51 -0.74 -2.17 -5.73
C LEU A 51 -0.66 -2.87 -7.09
N THR A 52 -1.73 -2.80 -7.89
CA THR A 52 -1.84 -3.55 -9.14
C THR A 52 -2.41 -2.72 -10.27
N TYR A 53 -2.02 -3.00 -11.50
CA TYR A 53 -2.89 -2.70 -12.64
C TYR A 53 -4.12 -3.62 -12.56
N PRO A 54 -5.35 -3.11 -12.80
CA PRO A 54 -6.56 -3.93 -12.80
C PRO A 54 -6.45 -5.08 -13.81
N TRP A 55 -6.71 -6.29 -13.35
CA TRP A 55 -6.60 -7.51 -14.18
C TRP A 55 -7.53 -7.50 -15.40
N ASP A 56 -8.73 -6.93 -15.24
CA ASP A 56 -9.74 -6.82 -16.29
C ASP A 56 -9.46 -5.70 -17.31
N LYS A 57 -8.37 -4.97 -17.14
CA LYS A 57 -7.91 -3.85 -17.99
C LYS A 57 -8.86 -2.65 -18.01
N ASN A 58 -9.90 -2.64 -17.17
CA ASN A 58 -10.70 -1.44 -16.97
C ASN A 58 -9.90 -0.42 -16.14
N PRO A 59 -10.25 0.87 -16.22
CA PRO A 59 -9.62 1.88 -15.38
C PRO A 59 -9.73 1.54 -13.89
N ALA A 60 -8.66 1.76 -13.13
CA ALA A 60 -8.73 1.66 -11.68
C ALA A 60 -9.75 2.68 -11.13
N THR A 61 -10.64 2.22 -10.26
CA THR A 61 -11.69 3.06 -9.65
C THR A 61 -11.59 3.01 -8.13
N VAL A 62 -12.26 3.97 -7.49
CA VAL A 62 -12.48 3.93 -6.05
C VAL A 62 -13.59 2.91 -5.73
N GLY A 63 -13.37 2.10 -4.70
CA GLY A 63 -14.43 1.26 -4.13
C GLY A 63 -15.31 2.09 -3.20
N ASN A 64 -16.62 2.17 -3.47
CA ASN A 64 -17.54 2.91 -2.61
C ASN A 64 -17.60 2.27 -1.21
N GLY A 65 -17.24 3.04 -0.18
CA GLY A 65 -17.15 2.57 1.22
C GLY A 65 -15.87 1.79 1.56
N THR A 66 -14.94 1.62 0.62
CA THR A 66 -13.66 0.97 0.90
C THR A 66 -12.78 1.86 1.77
N MET A 67 -12.30 1.31 2.89
CA MET A 67 -11.35 1.96 3.78
C MET A 67 -10.22 0.99 4.12
N VAL A 68 -8.99 1.42 3.89
CA VAL A 68 -7.78 0.68 4.28
C VAL A 68 -7.16 1.41 5.46
N ALA A 69 -7.19 0.78 6.63
CA ALA A 69 -6.54 1.29 7.82
C ALA A 69 -5.12 0.72 7.94
N LEU A 70 -4.16 1.60 8.20
CA LEU A 70 -2.78 1.23 8.48
C LEU A 70 -2.53 1.33 9.98
N GLU A 71 -2.04 0.26 10.59
CA GLU A 71 -1.76 0.23 12.02
C GLU A 71 -0.48 1.04 12.30
N ALA A 72 -0.63 2.09 13.11
CA ALA A 72 0.47 2.89 13.64
C ALA A 72 0.65 2.61 15.13
N LYS A 73 1.90 2.59 15.59
CA LYS A 73 2.27 2.31 16.98
C LYS A 73 1.87 3.43 17.96
N ASP A 74 1.74 4.66 17.46
CA ASP A 74 1.42 5.85 18.25
C ASP A 74 0.88 6.99 17.37
N ARG A 75 0.38 8.05 18.01
CA ARG A 75 -0.15 9.25 17.34
C ARG A 75 0.92 10.02 16.55
N ASP A 76 2.18 9.96 16.98
CA ASP A 76 3.26 10.67 16.30
C ASP A 76 3.60 9.99 14.96
N GLN A 77 3.51 8.66 14.89
CA GLN A 77 3.66 7.90 13.67
C GLN A 77 2.53 8.21 12.70
N VAL A 78 1.29 8.36 13.17
CA VAL A 78 0.18 8.85 12.32
C VAL A 78 0.54 10.20 11.68
N GLN A 79 1.09 11.14 12.46
CA GLN A 79 1.48 12.45 11.93
C GLN A 79 2.68 12.40 10.97
N ARG A 80 3.64 11.47 11.17
CA ARG A 80 4.74 11.25 10.21
C ARG A 80 4.23 10.65 8.91
N LEU A 81 3.40 9.61 8.97
CA LEU A 81 2.77 8.99 7.81
C LEU A 81 1.95 10.01 7.01
N TYR A 82 1.17 10.85 7.69
CA TYR A 82 0.42 11.92 7.03
C TYR A 82 1.34 12.91 6.28
N ARG A 83 2.45 13.34 6.91
CA ARG A 83 3.42 14.23 6.25
C ARG A 83 4.17 13.59 5.09
N ILE A 84 4.40 12.29 5.14
CA ILE A 84 5.02 11.53 4.04
C ILE A 84 4.07 11.42 2.85
N ALA A 85 2.76 11.33 3.10
CA ALA A 85 1.74 11.15 2.08
C ALA A 85 1.39 12.43 1.30
N MET A 86 1.72 13.61 1.84
CA MET A 86 1.37 14.93 1.29
C MET A 86 2.50 15.52 0.45
#